data_AF-A0A534WR20-F1
#
_entry.id   AF-A0A534WR20-F1
#
_cell.length_a   1.000
_cell.length_b   1.000
_cell.length_c   1.000
_cell.angle_alpha   90.00
_cell.angle_beta   90.00
_cell.angle_gamma   90.00
#
_symmetry.space_group_name_H-M   'P 1'
#
loop_
_entity.id
_entity.type
_entity.pdbx_description
1 polymer ?
#
loop_
_entity_poly.entity_id
_entity_poly.type
_entity_poly.pdbx_seq_one_letter_code
_entity_poly.pdbx_strand_id
1 'polypeptide(L)'
;MKALVYDVKPEEIIHLIQEARESKEAYLGEHSPLSLSELPDLDVPFPDWVLIKTRLCGICGSDYKQVFIDFEGIDSPLATLTSFPQVMGHEVVGTIHRVGPAVTTLRPGQRVVLNPWLSCAPRGITPICEMCQDGQFSLCVNFKRGRLSPGLHTGVCHDAPGGYAPYVPAHESMAIPVPDEVTDDAAVLADPFSVSLHSILRHPPARGDIVVVYGCGTLGLCAIEILKRLFDVRIYAITRFDHQARLAQRLGAIETIPWQPVENIVERFREITGAREVLPPIEGTGGLPMLHGTRGVRVVYNTVGTAESIGVA
;
A
#
# COMPACT_ATOMS: atom_id res chain seq x y z
N MET A 1 21.17 -15.76 7.13
CA MET A 1 20.91 -14.35 6.76
C MET A 1 20.16 -13.58 7.85
N LYS A 2 20.48 -12.30 8.06
CA LYS A 2 19.72 -11.39 8.94
C LYS A 2 18.44 -10.90 8.28
N ALA A 3 17.32 -10.87 8.99
CA ALA A 3 16.04 -10.37 8.48
C ALA A 3 15.18 -9.74 9.58
N LEU A 4 14.26 -8.82 9.22
CA LEU A 4 13.21 -8.35 10.12
C LEU A 4 12.05 -9.35 10.10
N VAL A 5 11.90 -10.07 11.21
CA VAL A 5 10.87 -11.09 11.41
C VAL A 5 9.77 -10.54 12.29
N TYR A 6 8.54 -10.76 11.88
CA TYR A 6 7.35 -10.50 12.64
C TYR A 6 6.69 -11.82 13.04
N ASP A 7 6.58 -12.05 14.34
CA ASP A 7 6.02 -13.27 14.92
C ASP A 7 5.09 -12.91 16.08
N VAL A 8 3.84 -13.38 16.01
CA VAL A 8 2.80 -13.01 16.97
C VAL A 8 2.63 -14.13 17.99
N LYS A 9 3.00 -13.82 19.23
CA LYS A 9 2.79 -14.69 20.39
C LYS A 9 1.73 -14.06 21.30
N PRO A 10 0.53 -14.65 21.43
CA PRO A 10 -0.61 -14.02 22.11
C PRO A 10 -0.30 -13.49 23.52
N GLU A 11 0.50 -14.23 24.29
CA GLU A 11 0.97 -13.87 25.62
C GLU A 11 1.80 -12.58 25.62
N GLU A 12 2.73 -12.43 24.67
CA GLU A 12 3.61 -11.27 24.55
C GLU A 12 2.84 -10.02 24.10
N ILE A 13 1.83 -10.19 23.25
CA ILE A 13 0.98 -9.08 22.80
C ILE A 13 0.27 -8.40 23.98
N ILE A 14 -0.16 -9.15 24.99
CA ILE A 14 -0.82 -8.58 26.17
C ILE A 14 0.17 -7.69 26.93
N HIS A 15 1.40 -8.15 27.13
CA HIS A 15 2.46 -7.38 27.79
C HIS A 15 2.81 -6.13 26.99
N LEU A 16 3.03 -6.28 25.69
CA LEU A 16 3.31 -5.17 24.77
C LEU A 16 2.22 -4.09 24.83
N ILE A 17 0.94 -4.45 24.79
CA ILE A 17 -0.16 -3.47 24.83
C ILE A 17 -0.15 -2.69 26.15
N GLN A 18 0.22 -3.32 27.27
CA GLN A 18 0.33 -2.65 28.56
C GLN A 18 1.50 -1.67 28.56
N GLU A 19 2.68 -2.10 28.11
CA GLU A 19 3.89 -1.28 28.05
C GLU A 19 3.77 -0.12 27.05
N ALA A 20 3.11 -0.37 25.90
CA ALA A 20 2.89 0.63 24.86
C ALA A 20 2.01 1.81 25.30
N ARG A 21 1.22 1.65 26.38
CA ARG A 21 0.47 2.77 26.99
C ARG A 21 1.38 3.75 27.71
N GLU A 22 2.53 3.28 28.18
CA GLU A 22 3.50 4.08 28.91
C GLU A 22 4.56 4.66 27.96
N SER A 23 4.99 3.88 26.96
CA SER A 23 6.10 4.23 26.08
C SER A 23 5.99 3.56 24.72
N LYS A 24 6.16 4.33 23.63
CA LYS A 24 6.14 3.80 22.26
C LYS A 24 7.38 2.95 21.94
N GLU A 25 8.42 3.06 22.74
CA GLU A 25 9.63 2.25 22.63
C GLU A 25 9.35 0.76 22.90
N ALA A 26 8.24 0.42 23.58
CA ALA A 26 7.80 -0.95 23.81
C ALA A 26 7.63 -1.75 22.50
N TYR A 27 7.24 -1.11 21.40
CA TYR A 27 7.13 -1.75 20.07
C TYR A 27 8.49 -2.17 19.48
N LEU A 28 9.59 -1.82 20.12
CA LEU A 28 10.95 -2.27 19.80
C LEU A 28 11.59 -3.04 20.97
N GLY A 29 10.80 -3.33 22.01
CA GLY A 29 11.22 -4.02 23.23
C GLY A 29 11.12 -5.54 23.13
N GLU A 30 11.32 -6.20 24.27
CA GLU A 30 11.36 -7.66 24.38
C GLU A 30 10.05 -8.34 23.94
N HIS A 31 8.91 -7.75 24.28
CA HIS A 31 7.59 -8.26 23.92
C HIS A 31 7.12 -7.83 22.51
N SER A 32 7.98 -7.14 21.75
CA SER A 32 7.64 -6.76 20.39
C SER A 32 7.53 -8.00 19.50
N PRO A 33 6.46 -8.11 18.68
CA PRO A 33 6.39 -9.15 17.66
C PRO A 33 7.44 -8.93 16.55
N LEU A 34 8.05 -7.75 16.45
CA LEU A 34 9.09 -7.44 15.47
C LEU A 34 10.48 -7.63 16.08
N SER A 35 11.31 -8.45 15.45
CA SER A 35 12.70 -8.64 15.85
C SER A 35 13.65 -8.71 14.66
N LEU A 36 14.90 -8.28 14.86
CA LEU A 36 15.99 -8.58 13.95
C LEU A 36 16.52 -9.99 14.28
N SER A 37 16.29 -10.94 13.36
CA SER A 37 16.60 -12.35 13.58
C SER A 37 17.65 -12.86 12.57
N GLU A 38 18.46 -13.83 13.01
CA GLU A 38 19.31 -14.63 12.12
C GLU A 38 18.54 -15.88 11.66
N LEU A 39 18.31 -15.99 10.37
CA LEU A 39 17.62 -17.11 9.73
C LEU A 39 18.60 -17.95 8.88
N PRO A 40 18.28 -19.20 8.53
CA PRO A 40 19.02 -19.92 7.50
C PRO A 40 19.08 -19.14 6.19
N ASP A 41 20.13 -19.34 5.41
CA ASP A 41 20.20 -18.74 4.07
C ASP A 41 19.13 -19.35 3.16
N LEU A 42 18.49 -18.49 2.35
CA LEU A 42 17.42 -18.91 1.46
C LEU A 42 17.96 -19.49 0.16
N ASP A 43 17.25 -20.48 -0.36
CA ASP A 43 17.36 -20.94 -1.75
C ASP A 43 16.02 -20.72 -2.47
N VAL A 44 15.98 -21.01 -3.77
CA VAL A 44 14.78 -21.03 -4.59
C VAL A 44 13.84 -22.13 -4.06
N PRO A 45 12.64 -21.79 -3.55
CA PRO A 45 11.77 -22.76 -2.87
C PRO A 45 11.06 -23.71 -3.83
N PHE A 46 10.81 -23.30 -5.08
CA PHE A 46 10.13 -24.11 -6.09
C PHE A 46 10.75 -23.94 -7.49
N PRO A 47 10.60 -24.92 -8.40
CA PRO A 47 11.21 -24.87 -9.74
C PRO A 47 10.93 -23.62 -10.56
N ASP A 48 9.76 -23.03 -10.39
CA ASP A 48 9.19 -21.87 -11.11
C ASP A 48 9.41 -20.54 -10.35
N TRP A 49 10.26 -20.55 -9.33
CA TRP A 49 10.60 -19.38 -8.52
C TRP A 49 12.01 -18.88 -8.80
N VAL A 50 12.25 -17.64 -8.40
CA VAL A 50 13.54 -16.97 -8.43
C VAL A 50 13.92 -16.55 -7.01
N LEU A 51 15.23 -16.43 -6.78
CA LEU A 51 15.77 -15.80 -5.58
C LEU A 51 16.32 -14.44 -6.00
N ILE A 52 15.81 -13.37 -5.40
CA ILE A 52 16.18 -11.99 -5.71
C ILE A 52 17.07 -11.48 -4.60
N LYS A 53 18.21 -10.87 -4.95
CA LYS A 53 19.02 -10.08 -4.02
C LYS A 53 18.38 -8.71 -3.86
N THR A 54 17.90 -8.41 -2.67
CA THR A 54 17.24 -7.14 -2.35
C THR A 54 18.21 -5.98 -2.51
N ARG A 55 17.76 -4.92 -3.16
CA ARG A 55 18.49 -3.64 -3.28
C ARG A 55 17.83 -2.58 -2.41
N LEU A 56 16.51 -2.43 -2.56
CA LEU A 56 15.67 -1.56 -1.75
C LEU A 56 14.36 -2.29 -1.42
N CYS A 57 13.79 -1.96 -0.26
CA CYS A 57 12.42 -2.29 0.08
C CYS A 57 11.77 -1.05 0.69
N GLY A 58 10.64 -0.63 0.14
CA GLY A 58 9.85 0.46 0.70
C GLY A 58 9.18 0.06 2.02
N ILE A 59 8.82 1.07 2.82
CA ILE A 59 8.08 0.92 4.07
C ILE A 59 6.64 1.37 3.85
N CYS A 60 5.71 0.44 3.94
CA CYS A 60 4.30 0.70 3.68
C CYS A 60 3.54 1.08 4.96
N GLY A 61 2.38 1.72 4.79
CA GLY A 61 1.45 1.97 5.90
C GLY A 61 0.93 0.69 6.55
N SER A 62 0.83 -0.42 5.79
CA SER A 62 0.47 -1.74 6.33
C SER A 62 1.58 -2.30 7.24
N ASP A 63 2.86 -2.10 6.90
CA ASP A 63 3.98 -2.49 7.76
C ASP A 63 3.93 -1.70 9.08
N TYR A 64 3.68 -0.38 9.00
CA TYR A 64 3.47 0.47 10.18
C TYR A 64 2.34 -0.07 11.06
N LYS A 65 1.16 -0.32 10.48
CA LYS A 65 0.01 -0.84 11.24
C LYS A 65 0.32 -2.17 11.91
N GLN A 66 1.06 -3.04 11.23
CA GLN A 66 1.45 -4.33 11.78
C GLN A 66 2.44 -4.18 12.94
N VAL A 67 3.50 -3.39 12.80
CA VAL A 67 4.50 -3.16 13.86
C VAL A 67 3.88 -2.52 15.09
N PHE A 68 2.98 -1.55 14.91
CA PHE A 68 2.35 -0.83 16.02
C PHE A 68 1.04 -1.47 16.50
N ILE A 69 0.62 -2.60 15.90
CA ILE A 69 -0.66 -3.28 16.18
C ILE A 69 -1.81 -2.26 16.12
N ASP A 70 -1.72 -1.35 15.15
CA ASP A 70 -2.68 -0.27 14.91
C ASP A 70 -3.74 -0.75 13.92
N PHE A 71 -4.48 -1.76 14.38
CA PHE A 71 -5.68 -2.25 13.74
C PHE A 71 -6.86 -1.68 14.51
N GLU A 72 -7.75 -0.95 13.85
CA GLU A 72 -8.97 -0.42 14.47
C GLU A 72 -9.89 -1.58 14.90
N GLY A 73 -9.60 -2.19 16.05
CA GLY A 73 -10.23 -3.42 16.55
C GLY A 73 -9.37 -4.69 16.37
N ILE A 74 -9.79 -5.77 17.04
CA ILE A 74 -9.08 -7.08 17.02
C ILE A 74 -9.44 -7.90 15.76
N ASP A 75 -10.53 -7.57 15.08
CA ASP A 75 -11.00 -8.27 13.88
C ASP A 75 -10.52 -7.57 12.62
N SER A 76 -9.23 -7.75 12.29
CA SER A 76 -8.75 -7.48 10.95
C SER A 76 -9.07 -8.71 10.09
N PRO A 77 -10.01 -8.65 9.12
CA PRO A 77 -10.32 -9.80 8.26
C PRO A 77 -9.08 -10.33 7.53
N LEU A 78 -8.09 -9.47 7.33
CA LEU A 78 -6.80 -9.79 6.72
C LEU A 78 -5.91 -10.66 7.62
N ALA A 79 -6.10 -10.68 8.94
CA ALA A 79 -5.36 -11.58 9.84
C ALA A 79 -5.62 -13.06 9.50
N THR A 80 -6.77 -13.39 8.90
CA THR A 80 -7.06 -14.76 8.43
C THR A 80 -6.30 -15.14 7.15
N LEU A 81 -5.66 -14.15 6.51
CA LEU A 81 -4.87 -14.22 5.29
C LEU A 81 -3.38 -13.93 5.55
N THR A 82 -2.91 -14.13 6.78
CA THR A 82 -1.50 -14.07 7.15
C THR A 82 -1.05 -15.37 7.81
N SER A 83 0.27 -15.61 7.84
CA SER A 83 0.87 -16.72 8.59
C SER A 83 2.18 -16.28 9.23
N PHE A 84 2.41 -16.71 10.47
CA PHE A 84 3.57 -16.35 11.28
C PHE A 84 4.47 -17.58 11.52
N PRO A 85 5.78 -17.39 11.78
CA PRO A 85 6.53 -16.14 11.67
C PRO A 85 6.69 -15.73 10.20
N GLN A 86 6.80 -14.43 9.94
CA GLN A 86 6.99 -13.89 8.59
C GLN A 86 8.13 -12.87 8.54
N VAL A 87 8.93 -12.91 7.49
CA VAL A 87 9.84 -11.79 7.16
C VAL A 87 9.01 -10.73 6.47
N MET A 88 9.04 -9.48 6.95
CA MET A 88 8.20 -8.40 6.44
C MET A 88 8.73 -7.74 5.15
N GLY A 89 7.94 -6.83 4.56
CA GLY A 89 8.30 -6.00 3.41
C GLY A 89 7.83 -6.57 2.06
N HIS A 90 7.18 -5.74 1.24
CA HIS A 90 6.61 -6.15 -0.04
C HIS A 90 6.87 -5.17 -1.20
N GLU A 91 7.36 -3.97 -0.92
CA GLU A 91 7.68 -2.95 -1.94
C GLU A 91 9.13 -3.12 -2.42
N VAL A 92 9.42 -4.21 -3.15
CA VAL A 92 10.80 -4.66 -3.42
C VAL A 92 11.35 -4.17 -4.76
N VAL A 93 12.60 -3.70 -4.74
CA VAL A 93 13.50 -3.65 -5.91
C VAL A 93 14.68 -4.56 -5.64
N GLY A 94 15.03 -5.40 -6.61
CA GLY A 94 16.17 -6.28 -6.48
C GLY A 94 16.80 -6.71 -7.79
N THR A 95 17.79 -7.56 -7.68
CA THR A 95 18.44 -8.20 -8.82
C THR A 95 18.28 -9.71 -8.72
N ILE A 96 17.84 -10.37 -9.79
CA ILE A 96 17.75 -11.83 -9.84
C ILE A 96 19.12 -12.43 -9.52
N HIS A 97 19.21 -13.16 -8.42
CA HIS A 97 20.43 -13.83 -7.98
C HIS A 97 20.50 -15.26 -8.52
N ARG A 98 19.41 -16.01 -8.36
CA ARG A 98 19.26 -17.39 -8.84
C ARG A 98 17.87 -17.60 -9.42
N VAL A 99 17.75 -18.54 -10.35
CA VAL A 99 16.48 -18.95 -10.96
C VAL A 99 16.28 -20.44 -10.77
N GLY A 100 15.03 -20.85 -10.57
CA GLY A 100 14.65 -22.25 -10.55
C GLY A 100 14.66 -22.87 -11.95
N PRO A 101 14.74 -24.20 -12.06
CA PRO A 101 14.88 -24.90 -13.34
C PRO A 101 13.67 -24.80 -14.28
N ALA A 102 12.50 -24.38 -13.80
CA ALA A 102 11.31 -24.18 -14.62
C ALA A 102 11.05 -22.70 -14.97
N VAL A 103 11.90 -21.78 -14.50
CA VAL A 103 11.82 -20.36 -14.86
C VAL A 103 12.26 -20.18 -16.31
N THR A 104 11.45 -19.47 -17.10
CA THR A 104 11.70 -19.29 -18.54
C THR A 104 11.83 -17.82 -18.94
N THR A 105 11.33 -16.91 -18.11
CA THR A 105 11.20 -15.48 -18.47
C THR A 105 12.27 -14.59 -17.85
N LEU A 106 13.04 -15.11 -16.89
CA LEU A 106 14.01 -14.34 -16.08
C LEU A 106 15.39 -15.01 -16.07
N ARG A 107 16.44 -14.21 -15.89
CA ARG A 107 17.84 -14.64 -15.80
C ARG A 107 18.60 -13.89 -14.70
N PRO A 108 19.64 -14.51 -14.10
CA PRO A 108 20.51 -13.83 -13.15
C PRO A 108 21.05 -12.48 -13.67
N GLY A 109 21.13 -11.49 -12.78
CA GLY A 109 21.59 -10.14 -13.09
C GLY A 109 20.50 -9.17 -13.54
N GLN A 110 19.29 -9.61 -13.88
CA GLN A 110 18.20 -8.70 -14.21
C GLN A 110 17.71 -7.92 -12.98
N ARG A 111 17.50 -6.61 -13.14
CA ARG A 111 16.77 -5.80 -12.17
C ARG A 111 15.27 -6.03 -12.30
N VAL A 112 14.60 -6.21 -11.17
CA VAL A 112 13.16 -6.48 -11.09
C VAL A 112 12.52 -5.71 -9.93
N VAL A 113 11.24 -5.37 -10.10
CA VAL A 113 10.32 -5.09 -9.00
C VAL A 113 9.38 -6.27 -8.79
N LEU A 114 8.69 -6.31 -7.66
CA LEU A 114 7.71 -7.36 -7.35
C LEU A 114 6.28 -6.84 -7.42
N ASN A 115 5.42 -7.56 -8.14
CA ASN A 115 4.01 -7.63 -7.84
C ASN A 115 3.83 -8.66 -6.70
N PRO A 116 3.44 -8.25 -5.49
CA PRO A 116 3.63 -9.09 -4.31
C PRO A 116 2.51 -10.14 -4.12
N TRP A 117 1.42 -10.12 -4.91
CA TRP A 117 0.25 -10.98 -4.70
C TRP A 117 0.58 -12.48 -4.83
N LEU A 118 0.33 -13.25 -3.77
CA LEU A 118 0.47 -14.71 -3.74
C LEU A 118 -0.80 -15.38 -4.29
N SER A 119 -1.11 -15.07 -5.54
CA SER A 119 -2.30 -15.55 -6.26
C SER A 119 -2.16 -17.02 -6.71
N CYS A 120 -2.99 -17.50 -7.66
CA CYS A 120 -3.01 -18.92 -8.03
C CYS A 120 -1.66 -19.46 -8.55
N ALA A 121 -0.95 -18.71 -9.39
CA ALA A 121 0.29 -19.16 -10.02
C ALA A 121 1.44 -19.35 -9.00
N PRO A 122 1.76 -18.38 -8.12
CA PRO A 122 2.72 -18.61 -7.03
C PRO A 122 2.37 -19.82 -6.15
N ARG A 123 1.07 -20.11 -5.98
CA ARG A 123 0.56 -21.24 -5.20
C ARG A 123 0.55 -22.59 -5.93
N GLY A 124 0.93 -22.62 -7.21
CA GLY A 124 0.96 -23.84 -8.02
C GLY A 124 -0.43 -24.41 -8.34
N ILE A 125 -1.47 -23.56 -8.38
CA ILE A 125 -2.85 -24.00 -8.58
C ILE A 125 -3.22 -23.96 -10.07
N THR A 126 -3.69 -25.09 -10.60
CA THR A 126 -4.22 -25.23 -11.96
C THR A 126 -5.53 -26.03 -11.94
N PRO A 127 -6.60 -25.57 -12.62
CA PRO A 127 -6.71 -24.29 -13.32
C PRO A 127 -6.70 -23.09 -12.35
N ILE A 128 -6.23 -21.93 -12.84
CA ILE A 128 -6.28 -20.68 -12.07
C ILE A 128 -7.74 -20.19 -11.92
N CYS A 129 -8.06 -19.46 -10.85
CA CYS A 129 -9.43 -18.96 -10.62
C CYS A 129 -9.81 -17.81 -11.54
N GLU A 130 -11.12 -17.53 -11.65
CA GLU A 130 -11.70 -16.45 -12.48
C GLU A 130 -11.00 -15.09 -12.27
N MET A 131 -10.77 -14.69 -11.01
CA MET A 131 -10.13 -13.40 -10.70
C MET A 131 -8.68 -13.36 -11.22
N CYS A 132 -7.95 -14.48 -11.15
CA CYS A 132 -6.60 -14.56 -11.71
C CYS A 132 -6.61 -14.61 -13.25
N GLN A 133 -7.64 -15.20 -13.86
CA GLN A 133 -7.81 -15.21 -15.32
C GLN A 133 -8.03 -13.78 -15.84
N ASP A 134 -8.76 -12.96 -15.08
CA ASP A 134 -9.04 -11.55 -15.40
C ASP A 134 -7.89 -10.59 -15.01
N GLY A 135 -6.75 -11.11 -14.52
CA GLY A 135 -5.63 -10.29 -14.03
C GLY A 135 -5.89 -9.57 -12.70
N GLN A 136 -7.02 -9.84 -12.04
CA GLN A 136 -7.39 -9.29 -10.74
C GLN A 136 -6.74 -10.10 -9.59
N PHE A 137 -5.41 -10.14 -9.57
CA PHE A 137 -4.65 -10.98 -8.64
C PHE A 137 -4.92 -10.67 -7.16
N SER A 138 -5.22 -9.41 -6.83
CA SER A 138 -5.58 -8.97 -5.47
C SER A 138 -6.93 -9.53 -4.98
N LEU A 139 -7.76 -10.06 -5.87
CA LEU A 139 -9.05 -10.68 -5.57
C LEU A 139 -9.01 -12.21 -5.65
N CYS A 140 -7.82 -12.81 -5.71
CA CYS A 140 -7.67 -14.26 -5.79
C CYS A 140 -8.42 -14.98 -4.64
N VAL A 141 -9.29 -15.93 -4.97
CA VAL A 141 -10.03 -16.72 -3.97
C VAL A 141 -9.21 -17.86 -3.31
N ASN A 142 -7.93 -18.00 -3.66
CA ASN A 142 -7.09 -19.13 -3.28
C ASN A 142 -5.93 -18.76 -2.34
N PHE A 143 -5.96 -17.60 -1.65
CA PHE A 143 -4.89 -17.14 -0.73
C PHE A 143 -4.58 -18.07 0.46
N LYS A 144 -5.31 -19.18 0.63
CA LYS A 144 -5.10 -20.19 1.69
C LYS A 144 -4.92 -21.60 1.15
N ARG A 145 -4.76 -21.76 -0.17
CA ARG A 145 -4.69 -23.06 -0.85
C ARG A 145 -3.36 -23.20 -1.60
N GLY A 146 -3.10 -24.43 -2.06
CA GLY A 146 -1.89 -24.75 -2.83
C GLY A 146 -0.68 -24.99 -1.93
N ARG A 147 0.51 -24.75 -2.46
CA ARG A 147 1.79 -25.11 -1.84
C ARG A 147 2.36 -24.09 -0.85
N LEU A 148 1.63 -23.01 -0.56
CA LEU A 148 2.03 -21.96 0.37
C LEU A 148 1.04 -21.87 1.52
N SER A 149 1.54 -21.54 2.70
CA SER A 149 0.75 -21.15 3.86
C SER A 149 -0.24 -20.00 3.54
N PRO A 150 -1.26 -19.78 4.38
CA PRO A 150 -2.14 -18.62 4.28
C PRO A 150 -1.32 -17.33 4.16
N GLY A 151 -1.63 -16.51 3.16
CA GLY A 151 -0.81 -15.35 2.84
C GLY A 151 -1.34 -14.60 1.64
N LEU A 152 -1.72 -13.35 1.85
CA LEU A 152 -2.22 -12.48 0.79
C LEU A 152 -1.13 -12.13 -0.23
N HIS A 153 0.05 -11.74 0.28
CA HIS A 153 1.18 -11.33 -0.52
C HIS A 153 2.50 -11.72 0.17
N THR A 154 3.61 -11.65 -0.57
CA THR A 154 4.96 -11.77 -0.01
C THR A 154 5.13 -10.76 1.13
N GLY A 155 5.78 -11.15 2.23
CA GLY A 155 5.92 -10.30 3.40
C GLY A 155 4.84 -10.49 4.47
N VAL A 156 3.74 -11.19 4.14
CA VAL A 156 2.70 -11.60 5.10
C VAL A 156 2.42 -13.11 5.10
N CYS A 157 3.42 -13.90 4.70
CA CYS A 157 3.30 -15.35 4.55
C CYS A 157 4.58 -16.03 5.04
N HIS A 158 4.42 -17.08 5.84
CA HIS A 158 5.52 -17.89 6.37
C HIS A 158 6.44 -18.44 5.26
N ASP A 159 5.84 -19.01 4.21
CA ASP A 159 6.57 -19.67 3.11
C ASP A 159 7.05 -18.71 2.01
N ALA A 160 6.69 -17.43 2.10
CA ALA A 160 7.04 -16.40 1.13
C ALA A 160 7.56 -15.13 1.85
N PRO A 161 8.80 -15.21 2.40
CA PRO A 161 9.40 -14.11 3.16
C PRO A 161 9.56 -12.85 2.31
N GLY A 162 9.45 -11.69 2.95
CA GLY A 162 9.48 -10.36 2.35
C GLY A 162 10.85 -9.73 2.13
N GLY A 163 10.82 -8.48 1.68
CA GLY A 163 11.98 -7.67 1.28
C GLY A 163 12.81 -7.08 2.40
N TYR A 164 12.40 -7.16 3.68
CA TYR A 164 13.24 -6.77 4.81
C TYR A 164 14.28 -7.84 5.17
N ALA A 165 14.91 -8.38 4.14
CA ALA A 165 15.98 -9.36 4.16
C ALA A 165 16.91 -9.15 2.96
N PRO A 166 18.17 -9.63 3.01
CA PRO A 166 19.10 -9.57 1.90
C PRO A 166 18.64 -10.31 0.63
N TYR A 167 17.77 -11.30 0.79
CA TYR A 167 17.21 -12.07 -0.31
C TYR A 167 15.71 -12.31 -0.12
N VAL A 168 14.96 -12.28 -1.22
CA VAL A 168 13.52 -12.49 -1.27
C VAL A 168 13.18 -13.48 -2.40
N PRO A 169 12.50 -14.60 -2.11
CA PRO A 169 12.05 -15.54 -3.12
C PRO A 169 10.72 -15.06 -3.73
N ALA A 170 10.53 -15.26 -5.02
CA ALA A 170 9.28 -14.94 -5.71
C ALA A 170 9.02 -15.90 -6.86
N HIS A 171 7.75 -16.16 -7.17
CA HIS A 171 7.39 -16.86 -8.40
C HIS A 171 7.74 -16.02 -9.63
N GLU A 172 8.13 -16.62 -10.76
CA GLU A 172 8.59 -15.84 -11.94
C GLU A 172 7.55 -14.81 -12.42
N SER A 173 6.25 -15.12 -12.33
CA SER A 173 5.18 -14.21 -12.74
C SER A 173 5.01 -12.97 -11.85
N MET A 174 5.65 -12.94 -10.68
CA MET A 174 5.60 -11.81 -9.74
C MET A 174 6.70 -10.80 -10.05
N ALA A 175 7.81 -11.24 -10.66
CA ALA A 175 8.98 -10.40 -10.89
C ALA A 175 8.89 -9.68 -12.24
N ILE A 176 8.83 -8.35 -12.20
CA ILE A 176 8.67 -7.49 -13.38
C ILE A 176 10.01 -6.82 -13.67
N PRO A 177 10.62 -7.03 -14.85
CA PRO A 177 11.87 -6.39 -15.22
C PRO A 177 11.80 -4.86 -15.19
N VAL A 178 12.83 -4.23 -14.64
CA VAL A 178 12.98 -2.77 -14.57
C VAL A 178 13.81 -2.30 -15.77
N PRO A 179 13.34 -1.32 -16.57
CA PRO A 179 14.15 -0.70 -17.62
C PRO A 179 15.41 -0.04 -17.06
N ASP A 180 16.50 -0.05 -17.83
CA ASP A 180 17.80 0.45 -17.37
C ASP A 180 17.77 1.94 -17.01
N GLU A 181 16.89 2.72 -17.66
CA GLU A 181 16.72 4.15 -17.43
C GLU A 181 16.00 4.49 -16.11
N VAL A 182 15.32 3.50 -15.50
CA VAL A 182 14.59 3.69 -14.24
C VAL A 182 15.53 3.42 -13.07
N THR A 183 15.75 4.42 -12.21
CA THR A 183 16.58 4.27 -11.00
C THR A 183 15.92 3.36 -9.96
N ASP A 184 16.70 2.83 -9.02
CA ASP A 184 16.13 2.00 -7.94
C ASP A 184 15.13 2.80 -7.08
N ASP A 185 15.42 4.08 -6.79
CA ASP A 185 14.53 4.96 -6.02
C ASP A 185 13.19 5.23 -6.72
N ALA A 186 13.18 5.27 -8.06
CA ALA A 186 11.92 5.36 -8.81
C ALA A 186 11.21 4.01 -8.88
N ALA A 187 11.97 2.93 -9.07
CA ALA A 187 11.43 1.57 -9.17
C ALA A 187 10.78 1.10 -7.86
N VAL A 188 11.31 1.47 -6.69
CA VAL A 188 10.75 1.03 -5.40
C VAL A 188 9.34 1.59 -5.16
N LEU A 189 8.99 2.69 -5.83
CA LEU A 189 7.65 3.26 -5.81
C LEU A 189 6.66 2.52 -6.71
N ALA A 190 7.07 1.49 -7.46
CA ALA A 190 6.20 0.79 -8.40
C ALA A 190 4.94 0.20 -7.74
N ASP A 191 5.09 -0.38 -6.54
CA ASP A 191 3.95 -0.92 -5.78
C ASP A 191 2.98 0.19 -5.33
N PRO A 192 3.39 1.20 -4.53
CA PRO A 192 2.47 2.27 -4.11
C PRO A 192 1.93 3.10 -5.28
N PHE A 193 2.71 3.28 -6.35
CA PHE A 193 2.24 3.93 -7.58
C PHE A 193 1.12 3.12 -8.24
N SER A 194 1.28 1.79 -8.32
CA SER A 194 0.26 0.90 -8.89
C SER A 194 -1.04 0.90 -8.09
N VAL A 195 -0.97 1.01 -6.76
CA VAL A 195 -2.15 1.14 -5.89
C VAL A 195 -2.94 2.42 -6.20
N SER A 196 -2.26 3.56 -6.31
CA SER A 196 -2.89 4.83 -6.67
C SER A 196 -3.43 4.82 -8.10
N LEU A 197 -2.65 4.29 -9.05
CA LEU A 197 -3.06 4.18 -10.46
C LEU A 197 -4.32 3.32 -10.60
N HIS A 198 -4.35 2.15 -9.95
CA HIS A 198 -5.51 1.26 -9.96
C HIS A 198 -6.79 1.97 -9.48
N SER A 199 -6.68 2.73 -8.39
CA SER A 199 -7.82 3.47 -7.83
C SER A 199 -8.33 4.56 -8.77
N ILE A 200 -7.41 5.30 -9.41
CA ILE A 200 -7.73 6.32 -10.40
C ILE A 200 -8.37 5.72 -11.64
N LEU A 201 -7.82 4.63 -12.19
CA LEU A 201 -8.35 4.01 -13.41
C LEU A 201 -9.74 3.38 -13.22
N ARG A 202 -10.10 2.98 -12.00
CA ARG A 202 -11.47 2.49 -11.71
C ARG A 202 -12.51 3.61 -11.64
N HIS A 203 -12.09 4.83 -11.31
CA HIS A 203 -12.96 6.00 -11.26
C HIS A 203 -12.23 7.22 -11.86
N PRO A 204 -11.95 7.22 -13.17
CA PRO A 204 -11.14 8.26 -13.79
C PRO A 204 -11.90 9.59 -13.79
N PRO A 205 -11.21 10.73 -13.59
CA PRO A 205 -11.83 12.03 -13.75
C PRO A 205 -12.03 12.34 -15.24
N ALA A 206 -13.03 13.16 -15.55
CA ALA A 206 -13.21 13.75 -16.86
C ALA A 206 -12.32 14.98 -17.06
N ARG A 207 -12.10 15.33 -18.33
CA ARG A 207 -11.35 16.53 -18.69
C ARG A 207 -12.00 17.79 -18.09
N GLY A 208 -11.20 18.63 -17.46
CA GLY A 208 -11.63 19.90 -16.84
C GLY A 208 -12.16 19.76 -15.41
N ASP A 209 -12.29 18.53 -14.90
CA ASP A 209 -12.78 18.28 -13.56
C ASP A 209 -11.91 18.92 -12.46
N ILE A 210 -12.56 19.20 -11.33
CA ILE A 210 -11.89 19.46 -10.07
C ILE A 210 -11.75 18.14 -9.34
N VAL A 211 -10.50 17.76 -9.07
CA VAL A 211 -10.13 16.54 -8.35
C VAL A 211 -9.52 16.92 -7.01
N VAL A 212 -9.92 16.20 -5.97
CA VAL A 212 -9.36 16.37 -4.63
C VAL A 212 -8.60 15.11 -4.24
N VAL A 213 -7.35 15.28 -3.80
CA VAL A 213 -6.58 14.21 -3.15
C VAL A 213 -6.59 14.46 -1.65
N TYR A 214 -7.30 13.60 -0.89
CA TYR A 214 -7.41 13.72 0.56
C TYR A 214 -6.33 12.86 1.21
N GLY A 215 -5.34 13.53 1.82
CA GLY A 215 -4.15 12.90 2.35
C GLY A 215 -2.98 12.93 1.37
N CYS A 216 -1.80 13.30 1.84
CA CYS A 216 -0.59 13.44 1.01
C CYS A 216 0.59 12.65 1.61
N GLY A 217 0.31 11.40 2.02
CA GLY A 217 1.34 10.37 2.17
C GLY A 217 1.76 9.81 0.80
N THR A 218 2.54 8.72 0.79
CA THR A 218 3.09 8.12 -0.45
C THR A 218 2.02 7.89 -1.52
N LEU A 219 0.89 7.28 -1.15
CA LEU A 219 -0.22 7.02 -2.09
C LEU A 219 -0.82 8.31 -2.67
N GLY A 220 -1.12 9.30 -1.82
CA GLY A 220 -1.67 10.58 -2.26
C GLY A 220 -0.72 11.36 -3.17
N LEU A 221 0.58 11.35 -2.86
CA LEU A 221 1.60 11.98 -3.70
C LEU A 221 1.75 11.26 -5.06
N CYS A 222 1.71 9.93 -5.07
CA CYS A 222 1.63 9.16 -6.32
C CYS A 222 0.36 9.51 -7.11
N ALA A 223 -0.79 9.64 -6.45
CA ALA A 223 -2.04 10.01 -7.10
C ALA A 223 -1.95 11.40 -7.75
N ILE A 224 -1.38 12.40 -7.08
CA ILE A 224 -1.14 13.74 -7.66
C ILE A 224 -0.26 13.63 -8.91
N GLU A 225 0.85 12.90 -8.82
CA GLU A 225 1.80 12.72 -9.91
C GLU A 225 1.16 12.05 -11.15
N ILE A 226 0.34 11.02 -10.91
CA ILE A 226 -0.43 10.31 -11.94
C ILE A 226 -1.46 11.24 -12.59
N LEU A 227 -2.28 11.90 -11.76
CA LEU A 227 -3.32 12.81 -12.23
C LEU A 227 -2.73 13.93 -13.08
N LYS A 228 -1.59 14.49 -12.63
CA LYS A 228 -0.91 15.58 -13.32
C LYS A 228 -0.39 15.18 -14.70
N ARG A 229 0.04 13.92 -14.88
CA ARG A 229 0.64 13.41 -16.12
C ARG A 229 -0.37 12.85 -17.11
N LEU A 230 -1.42 12.20 -16.61
CA LEU A 230 -2.33 11.42 -17.45
C LEU A 230 -3.67 12.11 -17.70
N PHE A 231 -4.02 13.14 -16.92
CA PHE A 231 -5.34 13.77 -16.98
C PHE A 231 -5.24 15.30 -17.08
N ASP A 232 -6.12 15.91 -17.87
CA ASP A 232 -6.27 17.37 -17.97
C ASP A 232 -7.30 17.85 -16.94
N VAL A 233 -6.88 17.91 -15.67
CA VAL A 233 -7.73 18.20 -14.51
C VAL A 233 -7.10 19.24 -13.58
N ARG A 234 -7.91 19.83 -12.71
CA ARG A 234 -7.46 20.74 -11.65
C ARG A 234 -7.35 19.97 -10.33
N ILE A 235 -6.14 19.83 -9.83
CA ILE A 235 -5.83 19.01 -8.66
C ILE A 235 -5.72 19.91 -7.43
N TYR A 236 -6.51 19.61 -6.41
CA TYR A 236 -6.43 20.21 -5.08
C TYR A 236 -6.08 19.13 -4.07
N ALA A 237 -5.32 19.46 -3.03
CA ALA A 237 -4.88 18.47 -2.05
C ALA A 237 -5.22 18.91 -0.63
N ILE A 238 -5.66 17.95 0.19
CA ILE A 238 -5.88 18.18 1.63
C ILE A 238 -4.73 17.54 2.39
N THR A 239 -4.04 18.34 3.21
CA THR A 239 -2.77 17.95 3.83
C THR A 239 -2.76 18.14 5.34
N ARG A 240 -2.06 17.24 6.04
CA ARG A 240 -1.88 17.32 7.50
C ARG A 240 -0.67 18.14 7.91
N PHE A 241 0.41 18.07 7.14
CA PHE A 241 1.69 18.67 7.49
C PHE A 241 2.24 19.53 6.35
N ASP A 242 2.95 20.62 6.70
CA ASP A 242 3.49 21.57 5.72
C ASP A 242 4.46 20.93 4.73
N HIS A 243 5.22 19.91 5.15
CA HIS A 243 6.14 19.22 4.24
C HIS A 243 5.38 18.44 3.15
N GLN A 244 4.21 17.89 3.48
CA GLN A 244 3.32 17.24 2.52
C GLN A 244 2.71 18.28 1.58
N ALA A 245 2.27 19.43 2.11
CA ALA A 245 1.74 20.53 1.30
C ALA A 245 2.76 21.02 0.26
N ARG A 246 4.00 21.31 0.69
CA ARG A 246 5.08 21.72 -0.22
C ARG A 246 5.36 20.68 -1.30
N LEU A 247 5.37 19.39 -0.96
CA LEU A 247 5.62 18.33 -1.93
C LEU A 247 4.43 18.15 -2.89
N ALA A 248 3.19 18.17 -2.41
CA ALA A 248 1.99 18.12 -3.23
C ALA A 248 1.95 19.23 -4.29
N GLN A 249 2.27 20.47 -3.89
CA GLN A 249 2.34 21.60 -4.82
C GLN A 249 3.44 21.40 -5.89
N ARG A 250 4.62 20.93 -5.50
CA ARG A 250 5.70 20.62 -6.46
C ARG A 250 5.32 19.56 -7.48
N LEU A 251 4.50 18.58 -7.10
CA LEU A 251 4.04 17.49 -7.99
C LEU A 251 2.84 17.89 -8.86
N GLY A 252 2.24 19.06 -8.63
CA GLY A 252 1.21 19.63 -9.50
C GLY A 252 -0.15 19.88 -8.86
N ALA A 253 -0.28 19.79 -7.53
CA ALA A 253 -1.45 20.33 -6.84
C ALA A 253 -1.46 21.86 -6.98
N ILE A 254 -2.60 22.42 -7.42
CA ILE A 254 -2.79 23.86 -7.62
C ILE A 254 -2.80 24.58 -6.27
N GLU A 255 -3.47 23.98 -5.29
CA GLU A 255 -3.60 24.50 -3.95
C GLU A 255 -3.66 23.34 -2.94
N THR A 256 -3.10 23.59 -1.76
CA THR A 256 -3.15 22.68 -0.63
C THR A 256 -3.94 23.30 0.50
N ILE A 257 -4.90 22.56 1.03
CA ILE A 257 -5.81 23.00 2.09
C ILE A 257 -5.46 22.21 3.36
N PRO A 258 -5.28 22.87 4.52
CA PRO A 258 -5.13 22.17 5.79
C PRO A 258 -6.33 21.28 6.08
N TRP A 259 -6.10 20.08 6.62
CA TRP A 259 -7.17 19.13 6.96
C TRP A 259 -8.07 19.58 8.13
N GLN A 260 -7.66 20.62 8.88
CA GLN A 260 -8.43 21.20 9.99
C GLN A 260 -8.33 22.73 9.99
N PRO A 261 -9.37 23.42 10.47
CA PRO A 261 -10.69 22.88 10.79
C PRO A 261 -11.45 22.43 9.52
N VAL A 262 -12.29 21.40 9.62
CA VAL A 262 -12.90 20.75 8.45
C VAL A 262 -13.86 21.69 7.70
N GLU A 263 -14.50 22.61 8.41
CA GLU A 263 -15.40 23.62 7.87
C GLU A 263 -14.71 24.49 6.81
N ASN A 264 -13.43 24.82 7.04
CA ASN A 264 -12.62 25.60 6.09
C ASN A 264 -12.43 24.87 4.76
N ILE A 265 -12.44 23.53 4.76
CA ILE A 265 -12.34 22.74 3.53
C ILE A 265 -13.60 22.94 2.69
N VAL A 266 -14.78 22.85 3.31
CA VAL A 266 -16.07 23.02 2.63
C VAL A 266 -16.20 24.44 2.09
N GLU A 267 -15.90 25.44 2.92
CA GLU A 267 -15.92 26.86 2.52
C GLU A 267 -14.98 27.12 1.35
N ARG A 268 -13.76 26.57 1.40
CA ARG A 268 -12.79 26.77 0.33
C ARG A 268 -13.22 26.13 -0.98
N PHE A 269 -13.78 24.92 -0.93
CA PHE A 269 -14.32 24.29 -2.14
C PHE A 269 -15.58 24.97 -2.67
N ARG A 270 -16.38 25.61 -1.81
CA ARG A 270 -17.48 26.48 -2.26
C ARG A 270 -16.95 27.62 -3.13
N GLU A 271 -15.88 28.28 -2.70
CA GLU A 271 -15.25 29.37 -3.45
C GLU A 271 -14.64 28.88 -4.77
N ILE A 272 -13.90 27.76 -4.74
CA ILE A 272 -13.24 27.18 -5.91
C ILE A 272 -14.25 26.74 -6.98
N THR A 273 -15.34 26.11 -6.55
CA THR A 273 -16.36 25.54 -7.45
C THR A 273 -17.40 26.59 -7.88
N GLY A 274 -17.54 27.66 -7.11
CA GLY A 274 -18.64 28.62 -7.23
C GLY A 274 -20.00 28.02 -6.89
N ALA A 275 -20.03 26.95 -6.09
CA ALA A 275 -21.26 26.35 -5.59
C ALA A 275 -22.06 27.39 -4.80
N ARG A 276 -23.33 27.57 -5.18
CA ARG A 276 -24.21 28.58 -4.56
C ARG A 276 -24.94 28.07 -3.34
N GLU A 277 -25.24 26.78 -3.31
CA GLU A 277 -25.99 26.16 -2.23
C GLU A 277 -25.06 25.37 -1.32
N VAL A 278 -25.13 25.68 -0.02
CA VAL A 278 -24.51 24.91 1.05
C VAL A 278 -25.64 24.46 1.94
N LEU A 279 -25.92 23.16 1.96
CA LEU A 279 -26.96 22.60 2.79
C LEU A 279 -26.38 22.32 4.18
N PRO A 280 -26.95 22.88 5.25
CA PRO A 280 -26.48 22.61 6.60
C PRO A 280 -26.70 21.14 6.96
N PRO A 281 -25.86 20.58 7.85
CA PRO A 281 -26.15 19.28 8.45
C PRO A 281 -27.45 19.34 9.26
N ILE A 282 -28.01 18.17 9.57
CA ILE A 282 -29.13 18.10 10.53
C ILE A 282 -28.65 18.66 11.87
N GLU A 283 -29.40 19.62 12.43
CA GLU A 283 -29.07 20.28 13.68
C GLU A 283 -28.84 19.26 14.81
N GLY A 284 -27.76 19.43 15.58
CA GLY A 284 -27.38 18.53 16.68
C GLY A 284 -26.64 17.26 16.29
N THR A 285 -26.40 17.00 14.99
CA THR A 285 -25.69 15.77 14.55
C THR A 285 -24.18 15.91 14.45
N GLY A 286 -23.64 17.14 14.50
CA GLY A 286 -22.20 17.39 14.28
C GLY A 286 -21.73 17.08 12.86
N GLY A 287 -22.65 16.89 11.91
CA GLY A 287 -22.32 16.66 10.51
C GLY A 287 -21.68 17.88 9.84
N LEU A 288 -21.09 17.67 8.66
CA LEU A 288 -20.52 18.74 7.85
C LEU A 288 -21.57 19.32 6.89
N PRO A 289 -21.46 20.61 6.53
CA PRO A 289 -22.27 21.18 5.47
C PRO A 289 -21.97 20.52 4.11
N MET A 290 -23.01 20.31 3.29
CA MET A 290 -22.90 19.72 1.96
C MET A 290 -22.89 20.81 0.89
N LEU A 291 -21.90 20.78 -0.01
CA LEU A 291 -21.94 21.59 -1.24
C LEU A 291 -22.95 20.97 -2.20
N HIS A 292 -24.03 21.69 -2.51
CA HIS A 292 -25.09 21.20 -3.40
C HIS A 292 -25.11 21.98 -4.72
N GLY A 293 -25.31 21.25 -5.82
CA GLY A 293 -25.49 21.82 -7.15
C GLY A 293 -24.67 21.12 -8.25
N THR A 294 -24.73 21.68 -9.46
CA THR A 294 -24.10 21.11 -10.66
C THR A 294 -22.63 21.48 -10.83
N ARG A 295 -22.07 22.30 -9.93
CA ARG A 295 -20.67 22.72 -9.91
C ARG A 295 -20.07 22.28 -8.59
N GLY A 296 -19.20 21.29 -8.63
CA GLY A 296 -18.64 20.67 -7.44
C GLY A 296 -17.35 19.93 -7.70
N VAL A 297 -16.84 19.29 -6.65
CA VAL A 297 -15.74 18.33 -6.76
C VAL A 297 -16.30 17.06 -7.38
N ARG A 298 -15.74 16.62 -8.51
CA ARG A 298 -16.27 15.46 -9.24
C ARG A 298 -15.82 14.12 -8.64
N VAL A 299 -14.59 14.09 -8.12
CA VAL A 299 -13.99 12.91 -7.51
C VAL A 299 -13.03 13.32 -6.39
N VAL A 300 -13.09 12.57 -5.28
CA VAL A 300 -12.12 12.63 -4.19
C VAL A 300 -11.37 11.30 -4.16
N TYR A 301 -10.05 11.36 -4.33
CA TYR A 301 -9.17 10.23 -4.04
C TYR A 301 -8.71 10.32 -2.59
N ASN A 302 -9.37 9.55 -1.73
CA ASN A 302 -9.08 9.52 -0.32
C ASN A 302 -8.03 8.44 -0.02
N THR A 303 -6.86 8.87 0.45
CA THR A 303 -5.73 7.99 0.76
C THR A 303 -5.42 7.93 2.26
N VAL A 304 -6.33 8.42 3.11
CA VAL A 304 -6.23 8.33 4.58
C VAL A 304 -7.04 7.14 5.07
N GLY A 305 -8.25 6.96 4.53
CA GLY A 305 -9.09 5.79 4.81
C GLY A 305 -9.69 5.77 6.23
N THR A 306 -9.93 6.92 6.84
CA THR A 306 -10.59 7.05 8.16
C THR A 306 -12.01 7.58 8.03
N ALA A 307 -12.88 7.27 8.99
CA ALA A 307 -14.26 7.79 9.00
C ALA A 307 -14.35 9.34 9.10
N GLU A 308 -13.28 9.99 9.57
CA GLU A 308 -13.18 11.45 9.72
C GLU A 308 -12.85 12.17 8.41
N SER A 309 -12.53 11.43 7.35
CA SER A 309 -12.18 12.01 6.05
C SER A 309 -13.43 12.36 5.23
N ILE A 310 -13.35 13.42 4.43
CA ILE A 310 -14.49 13.90 3.64
C ILE A 310 -14.70 12.99 2.42
N GLY A 311 -15.92 12.48 2.25
CA GLY A 311 -16.40 11.80 1.05
C GLY A 311 -17.19 12.74 0.12
N VAL A 312 -17.33 12.35 -1.15
CA VAL A 312 -18.30 12.97 -2.07
C VAL A 312 -19.61 12.18 -1.95
N ALA A 313 -20.74 12.87 -1.81
CA ALA A 313 -22.08 12.32 -1.97
C ALA A 313 -22.69 12.87 -3.27
#